data_AF-A0A6A2Z5E9-F1
#
_entry.id   AF-A0A6A2Z5E9-F1
#
_cell.length_a   1.000
_cell.length_b   1.000
_cell.length_c   1.000
_cell.angle_alpha   90.00
_cell.angle_beta   90.00
_cell.angle_gamma   90.00
#
_symmetry.space_group_name_H-M   'P 1'
#
loop_
_entity.id
_entity.type
_entity.pdbx_description
1 polymer ?
#
loop_
_entity_poly.entity_id
_entity_poly.type
_entity_poly.pdbx_seq_one_letter_code
_entity_poly.pdbx_strand_id
1 'polypeptide(L)'
;MCQKQPTILCRALGGKTGRAISGWDIGLTTIHLSPSASKLFSSLEIPNTLSVIECHRDEVRELPPKAEVIAWSERTGVEMFRYGDHMMGIQGHPEYVEDILIHLIDRLRQRNIIADSDADELKAKLGKVEPDKMHGKNYAPASSRADYDENSFQLWISTLFREAN
;
A
#
# COMPACT_ATOMS: atom_id res chain seq x y z
N MET A 1 -4.94 15.57 -2.59
CA MET A 1 -4.57 14.36 -3.35
C MET A 1 -3.83 13.46 -2.38
N CYS A 2 -4.52 12.52 -1.73
CA CYS A 2 -3.86 11.28 -1.28
C CYS A 2 -3.64 10.47 -2.57
N GLN A 3 -2.48 9.88 -2.76
CA GLN A 3 -1.85 9.76 -4.09
C GLN A 3 -2.57 8.77 -5.05
N LYS A 4 -2.31 8.91 -6.35
CA LYS A 4 -2.93 8.08 -7.42
C LYS A 4 -1.90 7.24 -8.19
N GLN A 5 -0.75 6.94 -7.60
CA GLN A 5 0.38 6.36 -8.33
C GLN A 5 0.03 5.06 -9.08
N PRO A 6 -0.53 4.02 -8.44
CA PRO A 6 -0.81 2.76 -9.14
C PRO A 6 -1.97 2.91 -10.12
N THR A 7 -2.95 3.76 -9.84
CA THR A 7 -4.10 3.97 -10.73
C THR A 7 -3.72 4.74 -11.99
N ILE A 8 -2.81 5.72 -11.89
CA ILE A 8 -2.24 6.40 -13.06
C ILE A 8 -1.46 5.42 -13.93
N LEU A 9 -0.58 4.61 -13.32
CA LEU A 9 0.20 3.60 -14.04
C LEU A 9 -0.70 2.58 -14.74
N CYS A 10 -1.66 2.01 -14.01
CA CYS A 10 -2.61 1.05 -14.54
C CYS A 10 -3.39 1.60 -15.74
N ARG A 11 -3.91 2.83 -15.61
CA ARG A 11 -4.64 3.50 -16.70
C ARG A 11 -3.75 3.77 -17.92
N ALA A 12 -2.50 4.17 -17.71
CA ALA A 12 -1.54 4.41 -18.79
C ALA A 12 -1.22 3.13 -19.58
N LEU A 13 -1.20 1.98 -18.89
CA LEU A 13 -0.97 0.65 -19.48
C LEU A 13 -2.22 0.02 -20.11
N GLY A 14 -3.36 0.72 -20.12
CA GLY A 14 -4.62 0.27 -20.72
C GLY A 14 -5.56 -0.48 -19.77
N GLY A 15 -5.30 -0.46 -18.46
CA GLY A 15 -6.23 -0.95 -17.44
C GLY A 15 -7.35 0.04 -17.13
N LYS A 16 -8.28 -0.36 -16.25
CA LYS A 16 -9.40 0.49 -15.80
C LYS A 16 -9.29 0.77 -14.31
N THR A 17 -9.57 2.02 -13.95
CA THR A 17 -9.52 2.52 -12.58
C THR A 17 -10.78 3.31 -12.27
N GLY A 18 -11.17 3.40 -11.00
CA GLY A 18 -12.32 4.22 -10.59
C GLY A 18 -12.36 4.40 -9.09
N ARG A 19 -13.33 5.19 -8.61
CA ARG A 19 -13.56 5.30 -7.16
C ARG A 19 -14.05 3.98 -6.59
N ALA A 20 -13.50 3.56 -5.46
CA ALA A 20 -13.99 2.44 -4.67
C ALA A 20 -15.46 2.65 -4.29
N ILE A 21 -16.27 1.61 -4.48
CA ILE A 21 -17.70 1.62 -4.12
C ILE A 21 -17.85 1.66 -2.59
N SER A 22 -16.92 1.02 -1.88
CA SER A 22 -16.80 0.97 -0.42
C SER A 22 -16.36 2.30 0.21
N GLY A 23 -16.08 3.33 -0.59
CA GLY A 23 -15.64 4.64 -0.11
C GLY A 23 -14.14 4.71 0.15
N TRP A 24 -13.73 5.57 1.08
CA TRP A 24 -12.32 5.78 1.41
C TRP A 24 -11.71 4.59 2.14
N ASP A 25 -10.57 4.10 1.64
CA ASP A 25 -9.69 3.22 2.39
C ASP A 25 -8.62 4.07 3.08
N ILE A 26 -8.71 4.15 4.40
CA ILE A 26 -7.83 4.97 5.23
C ILE A 26 -7.56 4.16 6.49
N GLY A 27 -6.29 3.89 6.79
CA GLY A 27 -5.95 3.11 7.97
C GLY A 27 -4.79 2.16 7.75
N LEU A 28 -4.57 1.30 8.74
CA LEU A 28 -3.69 0.15 8.59
C LEU A 28 -4.48 -1.03 8.04
N THR A 29 -4.03 -1.59 6.93
CA THR A 29 -4.67 -2.69 6.22
C THR A 29 -3.71 -3.87 6.11
N THR A 30 -4.20 -5.06 6.42
CA THR A 30 -3.48 -6.30 6.11
C THR A 30 -3.71 -6.64 4.64
N ILE A 31 -2.64 -6.66 3.86
CA ILE A 31 -2.62 -7.13 2.48
C ILE A 31 -2.04 -8.55 2.42
N HIS A 32 -2.51 -9.33 1.46
CA HIS A 32 -2.13 -10.71 1.21
C HIS A 32 -1.30 -10.79 -0.06
N LEU A 33 -0.10 -11.36 0.04
CA LEU A 33 0.73 -11.64 -1.13
C LEU A 33 0.17 -12.82 -1.91
N SER A 34 0.19 -12.71 -3.24
CA SER A 34 -0.18 -13.83 -4.10
C SER A 34 0.92 -14.91 -4.06
N PRO A 35 0.60 -16.16 -4.44
CA PRO A 35 1.63 -17.20 -4.55
C PRO A 35 2.76 -16.85 -5.54
N SER A 36 2.47 -16.07 -6.59
CA SER A 36 3.51 -15.59 -7.52
C SER A 36 4.41 -14.58 -6.83
N ALA A 37 3.85 -13.66 -6.04
CA ALA A 37 4.59 -12.69 -5.25
C ALA A 37 5.51 -13.35 -4.21
N SER A 38 5.02 -14.35 -3.45
CA SER A 38 5.85 -15.06 -2.47
C SER A 38 7.06 -15.74 -3.13
N LYS A 39 6.91 -16.23 -4.38
CA LYS A 39 8.03 -16.78 -5.15
C LYS A 39 8.99 -15.69 -5.63
N LEU A 40 8.46 -14.58 -6.16
CA LEU A 40 9.25 -13.42 -6.61
C LEU A 40 10.09 -12.84 -5.47
N PHE A 41 9.56 -12.82 -4.25
CA PHE A 41 10.23 -12.24 -3.09
C PHE A 41 10.83 -13.28 -2.13
N SER A 42 11.05 -14.51 -2.61
CA SER A 42 11.53 -15.62 -1.78
C SER A 42 12.89 -15.37 -1.13
N SER A 43 13.74 -14.53 -1.73
CA SER A 43 15.04 -14.11 -1.21
C SER A 43 14.95 -13.09 -0.05
N LEU A 44 13.77 -12.52 0.19
CA LEU A 44 13.54 -11.43 1.14
C LEU A 44 12.86 -11.89 2.44
N GLU A 45 12.61 -13.19 2.60
CA GLU A 45 11.95 -13.80 3.77
C GLU A 45 10.66 -13.07 4.20
N ILE A 46 9.91 -12.55 3.22
CA ILE A 46 8.70 -11.78 3.47
C ILE A 46 7.54 -12.73 3.83
N PRO A 47 6.76 -12.44 4.89
CA PRO A 47 5.55 -13.21 5.18
C PRO A 47 4.52 -13.10 4.05
N ASN A 48 3.58 -14.04 4.00
CA ASN A 48 2.49 -14.02 3.01
C ASN A 48 1.46 -12.90 3.24
N THR A 49 1.60 -12.12 4.32
CA THR A 49 0.75 -10.98 4.65
C THR A 49 1.59 -9.83 5.15
N LEU A 50 1.22 -8.61 4.79
CA LEU A 50 1.88 -7.38 5.21
C LEU A 50 0.84 -6.39 5.77
N SER A 51 1.21 -5.64 6.79
CA SER A 51 0.40 -4.55 7.33
C SER A 51 0.88 -3.23 6.74
N VAL A 52 0.08 -2.61 5.88
CA VAL A 52 0.45 -1.40 5.13
C VAL A 52 -0.55 -0.28 5.41
N ILE A 53 -0.08 0.96 5.45
CA ILE A 53 -0.97 2.12 5.58
C ILE A 53 -1.60 2.44 4.24
N GLU A 54 -2.93 2.45 4.21
CA GLU A 54 -3.74 2.87 3.06
C GLU A 54 -4.29 4.28 3.26
N CYS A 55 -4.34 5.06 2.19
CA CYS A 55 -5.04 6.35 2.12
C CYS A 55 -5.44 6.65 0.68
N HIS A 56 -6.54 6.06 0.23
CA HIS A 56 -7.01 6.24 -1.13
C HIS A 56 -8.52 6.10 -1.25
N ARG A 57 -9.04 6.60 -2.38
CA ARG A 57 -10.43 6.39 -2.79
C ARG A 57 -10.54 5.84 -4.19
N ASP A 58 -9.55 6.07 -5.03
CA ASP A 58 -9.50 5.49 -6.36
C ASP A 58 -8.75 4.15 -6.27
N GLU A 59 -9.22 3.16 -7.00
CA GLU A 59 -8.67 1.80 -7.03
C GLU A 59 -8.52 1.32 -8.47
N VAL A 60 -7.69 0.30 -8.67
CA VAL A 60 -7.64 -0.46 -9.91
C VAL A 60 -8.83 -1.43 -9.94
N ARG A 61 -9.64 -1.37 -11.00
CA ARG A 61 -10.80 -2.24 -11.19
C ARG A 61 -10.54 -3.36 -12.18
N GLU A 62 -9.77 -3.07 -13.22
CA GLU A 62 -9.33 -4.06 -14.20
C GLU A 62 -7.86 -3.82 -14.51
N LEU A 63 -7.05 -4.86 -14.35
CA LEU A 63 -5.64 -4.80 -14.72
C LEU A 63 -5.47 -4.75 -16.25
N PRO A 64 -4.39 -4.12 -16.75
CA PRO A 64 -4.03 -4.25 -18.15
C PRO A 64 -3.71 -5.72 -18.49
N PRO A 65 -3.89 -6.18 -19.75
CA PRO A 65 -3.84 -7.61 -20.11
C PRO A 65 -2.53 -8.37 -19.78
N LYS A 66 -1.43 -7.67 -19.51
CA LYS A 66 -0.12 -8.27 -19.17
C LYS A 66 0.32 -8.00 -17.74
N ALA A 67 -0.58 -7.47 -16.91
CA ALA A 67 -0.32 -7.32 -15.49
C ALA A 67 -0.88 -8.50 -14.70
N GLU A 68 -0.24 -8.77 -13.57
CA GLU A 68 -0.70 -9.74 -12.58
C GLU A 68 -0.86 -9.06 -11.22
N VAL A 69 -1.86 -9.49 -10.47
CA VAL A 69 -2.01 -9.10 -9.06
C VAL A 69 -0.95 -9.82 -8.25
N ILE A 70 -0.20 -9.06 -7.46
CA ILE A 70 0.82 -9.59 -6.55
C ILE A 70 0.45 -9.36 -5.08
N ALA A 71 -0.46 -8.44 -4.78
CA ALA A 71 -1.08 -8.33 -3.46
C ALA A 71 -2.53 -7.83 -3.53
N TRP A 72 -3.35 -8.24 -2.57
CA TRP A 72 -4.78 -7.90 -2.45
C TRP A 72 -5.21 -7.79 -0.98
N SER A 73 -6.33 -7.15 -0.71
CA SER A 73 -6.99 -7.15 0.61
C SER A 73 -8.47 -7.47 0.46
N GLU A 74 -9.15 -7.75 1.58
CA GLU A 74 -10.61 -7.93 1.59
C GLU A 74 -11.37 -6.70 1.08
N ARG A 75 -10.75 -5.52 1.19
CA ARG A 75 -11.35 -4.24 0.81
C ARG A 75 -11.04 -3.85 -0.63
N THR A 76 -9.83 -4.14 -1.11
CA THR A 76 -9.34 -3.76 -2.43
C THR A 76 -8.71 -4.96 -3.12
N GLY A 77 -9.29 -5.38 -4.24
CA GLY A 77 -8.83 -6.59 -4.97
C GLY A 77 -7.47 -6.47 -5.65
N VAL A 78 -6.93 -5.25 -5.79
CA VAL A 78 -5.63 -4.97 -6.41
C VAL A 78 -4.90 -3.93 -5.58
N GLU A 79 -4.21 -4.39 -4.54
CA GLU A 79 -3.34 -3.53 -3.72
C GLU A 79 -1.96 -3.37 -4.36
N MET A 80 -1.48 -4.44 -4.98
CA MET A 80 -0.24 -4.42 -5.75
C MET A 80 -0.38 -5.20 -7.05
N PHE A 81 0.21 -4.69 -8.12
CA PHE A 81 0.34 -5.40 -9.38
C PHE A 81 1.71 -5.19 -9.99
N ARG A 82 2.17 -6.14 -10.81
CA ARG A 82 3.32 -5.96 -11.71
C ARG A 82 2.90 -6.06 -13.15
N TYR A 83 3.64 -5.41 -14.05
CA TYR A 83 3.45 -5.46 -15.50
C TYR A 83 4.78 -5.83 -16.15
N GLY A 84 4.84 -7.07 -16.68
CA GLY A 84 6.12 -7.67 -17.05
C GLY A 84 7.08 -7.69 -15.86
N ASP A 85 8.37 -7.51 -16.14
CA ASP A 85 9.39 -7.60 -15.10
C ASP A 85 9.76 -6.20 -14.56
N HIS A 86 9.60 -5.14 -15.35
CA HIS A 86 10.15 -3.82 -15.03
C HIS A 86 9.19 -2.81 -14.39
N MET A 87 7.91 -3.14 -14.20
CA MET A 87 6.90 -2.20 -13.71
C MET A 87 6.07 -2.81 -12.59
N MET A 88 5.82 -2.04 -11.54
CA MET A 88 5.00 -2.40 -10.39
C MET A 88 4.24 -1.17 -9.90
N GLY A 89 3.01 -1.37 -9.43
CA GLY A 89 2.23 -0.36 -8.72
C GLY A 89 1.77 -0.90 -7.38
N ILE A 90 1.76 -0.05 -6.36
CA ILE A 90 1.25 -0.31 -5.02
C ILE A 90 0.29 0.81 -4.59
N GLN A 91 -0.84 0.44 -3.98
CA GLN A 91 -1.82 1.35 -3.35
C GLN A 91 -1.34 1.86 -2.02
N GLY A 92 -0.93 0.93 -1.17
CA GLY A 92 -0.41 1.21 0.14
C GLY A 92 0.85 2.03 0.14
N HIS A 93 1.05 2.67 1.28
CA HIS A 93 2.19 3.50 1.58
C HIS A 93 3.00 2.88 2.72
N PRO A 94 3.86 1.89 2.45
CA PRO A 94 4.75 1.33 3.47
C PRO A 94 5.80 2.35 3.95
N GLU A 95 5.95 3.49 3.25
CA GLU A 95 6.69 4.67 3.71
C GLU A 95 5.93 5.53 4.70
N TYR A 96 4.62 5.31 4.89
CA TYR A 96 3.88 6.07 5.87
C TYR A 96 4.06 5.50 7.27
N VAL A 97 4.14 6.43 8.21
CA VAL A 97 4.03 6.16 9.65
C VAL A 97 2.71 6.73 10.15
N GLU A 98 2.31 6.33 11.36
CA GLU A 98 1.05 6.74 11.97
C GLU A 98 0.86 8.27 11.97
N ASP A 99 1.91 9.03 12.30
CA ASP A 99 1.86 10.50 12.29
C ASP A 99 1.48 11.05 10.92
N ILE A 100 2.02 10.52 9.83
CA ILE A 100 1.69 10.96 8.47
C ILE A 100 0.20 10.71 8.19
N LEU A 101 -0.30 9.54 8.58
CA LEU A 101 -1.70 9.17 8.40
C LEU A 101 -2.64 10.10 9.21
N ILE A 102 -2.30 10.42 10.45
CA ILE A 102 -3.06 11.38 11.27
C ILE A 102 -3.14 12.75 10.57
N HIS A 103 -2.02 13.25 10.05
CA HIS A 103 -1.99 14.51 9.31
C HIS A 103 -2.84 14.45 8.03
N LEU A 104 -2.84 13.32 7.32
CA LEU A 104 -3.67 13.12 6.14
C LEU A 104 -5.16 13.11 6.49
N ILE A 105 -5.56 12.41 7.55
CA ILE A 105 -6.93 12.40 8.07
C ILE A 105 -7.38 13.84 8.39
N ASP A 106 -6.57 14.62 9.10
CA ASP A 106 -6.89 16.01 9.42
C ASP A 106 -7.09 16.87 8.17
N ARG A 107 -6.23 16.69 7.17
CA ARG A 107 -6.36 17.41 5.89
C ARG A 107 -7.63 17.03 5.12
N LEU A 108 -8.04 15.76 5.18
CA LEU A 108 -9.28 15.29 4.55
C LEU A 108 -10.50 15.85 5.29
N ARG A 109 -10.47 15.85 6.63
CA ARG A 109 -11.49 16.45 7.50
C ARG A 109 -11.67 17.94 7.23
N GLN A 110 -10.60 18.72 7.29
CA GLN A 110 -10.63 20.18 7.06
C GLN A 110 -11.18 20.58 5.69
N ARG A 111 -11.08 19.68 4.70
CA ARG A 111 -11.59 19.88 3.34
C ARG A 111 -12.99 19.33 3.14
N ASN A 112 -13.65 18.83 4.19
CA ASN A 112 -14.96 18.18 4.15
C ASN A 112 -15.01 17.01 3.15
N ILE A 113 -13.90 16.28 3.02
CA ILE A 113 -13.80 15.12 2.12
C ILE A 113 -14.26 13.82 2.81
N ILE A 114 -14.08 13.75 4.13
CA ILE A 114 -14.58 12.72 5.05
C ILE A 114 -15.39 13.41 6.16
N ALA A 115 -16.31 12.69 6.81
CA ALA A 115 -17.06 13.26 7.93
C ALA A 115 -16.18 13.40 9.18
N ASP A 116 -16.53 14.33 10.07
CA ASP A 116 -15.86 14.50 11.36
C ASP A 116 -15.89 13.22 12.20
N SER A 117 -17.03 12.53 12.22
CA SER A 117 -17.17 11.23 12.89
C SER A 117 -16.24 10.16 12.31
N ASP A 118 -16.07 10.13 10.99
CA ASP A 118 -15.18 9.17 10.33
C ASP A 118 -13.73 9.47 10.69
N ALA A 119 -13.34 10.74 10.68
CA ALA A 119 -11.99 11.17 11.06
C ALA A 119 -11.66 10.79 12.51
N ASP A 120 -12.60 11.02 13.44
CA ASP A 120 -12.43 10.69 14.84
C ASP A 120 -12.35 9.16 15.05
N GLU A 121 -13.19 8.38 14.36
CA GLU A 121 -13.14 6.91 14.39
C GLU A 121 -11.82 6.35 13.83
N LEU A 122 -11.36 6.89 12.69
CA LEU A 122 -10.09 6.50 12.08
C LEU A 122 -8.94 6.73 13.06
N LYS A 123 -8.84 7.91 13.68
CA LYS A 123 -7.79 8.21 14.67
C LYS A 123 -7.87 7.34 15.91
N ALA A 124 -9.07 7.00 16.38
CA ALA A 124 -9.23 6.12 17.54
C ALA A 124 -8.80 4.66 17.27
N LYS A 125 -8.76 4.25 16.00
CA LYS A 125 -8.25 2.93 15.57
C LYS A 125 -6.72 2.91 15.43
N LEU A 126 -6.11 4.06 15.16
CA LEU A 126 -4.65 4.24 15.12
C LEU A 126 -4.07 4.14 16.55
N GLY A 127 -2.89 3.54 16.70
CA GLY A 127 -2.24 3.29 17.99
C GLY A 127 -2.42 1.89 18.59
N LYS A 128 -3.08 0.95 17.89
CA LYS A 128 -3.22 -0.45 18.34
C LYS A 128 -2.24 -1.42 17.68
N VAL A 129 -1.76 -1.10 16.48
CA VAL A 129 -0.91 -1.95 15.63
C VAL A 129 -0.04 -1.03 14.78
N GLU A 130 1.26 -1.33 14.67
CA GLU A 130 2.18 -0.59 13.78
C GLU A 130 2.17 -1.23 12.37
N PRO A 131 2.42 -0.47 11.30
CA PRO A 131 2.69 -1.05 9.98
C PRO A 131 3.97 -1.88 9.99
N ASP A 132 4.02 -2.88 9.10
CA ASP A 132 5.24 -3.65 8.87
C ASP A 132 6.28 -2.78 8.18
N LYS A 133 7.55 -3.01 8.55
CA LYS A 133 8.68 -2.19 8.13
C LYS A 133 9.65 -3.03 7.32
N MET A 134 10.38 -2.37 6.45
CA MET A 134 11.36 -3.00 5.58
C MET A 134 12.66 -2.21 5.62
N HIS A 135 13.75 -2.88 5.97
CA HIS A 135 15.07 -2.28 6.11
C HIS A 135 16.05 -2.91 5.12
N GLY A 136 16.25 -2.25 3.98
CA GLY A 136 17.10 -2.75 2.91
C GLY A 136 16.57 -4.04 2.29
N LYS A 137 17.22 -5.18 2.56
CA LYS A 137 16.76 -6.53 2.16
C LYS A 137 15.98 -7.26 3.26
N ASN A 138 15.94 -6.72 4.47
CA ASN A 138 15.41 -7.43 5.63
C ASN A 138 14.00 -6.95 5.97
N TYR A 139 13.09 -7.90 6.14
CA TYR A 139 11.77 -7.67 6.71
C TYR A 139 11.87 -7.41 8.21
N ALA A 140 11.17 -6.39 8.69
CA ALA A 140 11.08 -6.03 10.10
C ALA A 140 9.60 -5.95 10.50
N PRO A 141 9.08 -6.91 11.27
CA PRO A 141 7.67 -6.88 11.67
C PRO A 141 7.38 -5.65 12.53
N ALA A 142 6.11 -5.24 12.52
CA ALA A 142 5.53 -4.15 13.33
C ALA A 142 5.99 -4.11 14.81
N SER A 143 6.40 -5.24 15.39
CA SER A 143 6.85 -5.35 16.79
C SER A 143 8.29 -4.91 17.05
N SER A 144 9.07 -4.57 16.01
CA SER A 144 10.49 -4.19 16.15
C SER A 144 10.67 -2.66 16.10
N ARG A 145 11.18 -2.12 17.21
CA ARG A 145 11.46 -0.69 17.38
C ARG A 145 12.82 -0.36 16.74
N ALA A 146 12.87 -0.29 15.42
CA ALA A 146 14.06 0.15 14.67
C ALA A 146 13.85 1.58 14.15
N ASP A 147 14.89 2.41 14.28
CA ASP A 147 14.93 3.81 13.86
C ASP A 147 14.83 3.95 12.33
N TYR A 148 14.11 4.99 11.90
CA TYR A 148 13.77 5.26 10.51
C TYR A 148 14.96 5.88 9.75
N ASP A 149 15.22 5.41 8.53
CA ASP A 149 16.00 6.14 7.51
C ASP A 149 15.06 6.49 6.35
N GLU A 150 15.01 7.76 5.96
CA GLU A 150 14.21 8.29 4.86
C GLU A 150 14.47 7.57 3.52
N ASN A 151 15.61 6.87 3.38
CA ASN A 151 15.95 6.07 2.20
C ASN A 151 15.39 4.63 2.19
N SER A 152 14.75 4.17 3.27
CA SER A 152 14.30 2.77 3.41
C SER A 152 13.27 2.35 2.35
N PHE A 153 12.37 3.25 1.97
CA PHE A 153 11.27 2.96 1.03
C PHE A 153 11.72 2.89 -0.43
N GLN A 154 12.55 3.83 -0.89
CA GLN A 154 13.12 3.76 -2.23
C GLN A 154 14.02 2.54 -2.35
N LEU A 155 14.76 2.19 -1.29
CA LEU A 155 15.43 0.91 -1.22
C LEU A 155 14.43 -0.24 -1.31
N TRP A 156 13.34 -0.24 -0.55
CA TRP A 156 12.35 -1.31 -0.53
C TRP A 156 11.68 -1.56 -1.89
N ILE A 157 11.12 -0.53 -2.51
CA ILE A 157 10.58 -0.60 -3.86
C ILE A 157 11.70 -1.07 -4.80
N SER A 158 12.88 -0.47 -4.76
CA SER A 158 14.00 -0.91 -5.64
C SER A 158 14.45 -2.35 -5.39
N THR A 159 14.31 -2.86 -4.17
CA THR A 159 14.65 -4.23 -3.78
C THR A 159 13.56 -5.19 -4.26
N LEU A 160 12.29 -4.90 -4.03
CA LEU A 160 11.18 -5.68 -4.61
C LEU A 160 11.26 -5.71 -6.13
N PHE A 161 11.51 -4.57 -6.76
CA PHE A 161 11.73 -4.49 -8.20
C PHE A 161 12.97 -5.28 -8.63
N ARG A 162 14.09 -5.21 -7.90
CA ARG A 162 15.29 -5.99 -8.23
C ARG A 162 15.09 -7.49 -8.11
N GLU A 163 14.38 -7.96 -7.10
CA GLU A 163 14.18 -9.39 -6.88
C GLU A 163 13.05 -9.93 -7.78
N ALA A 164 12.17 -9.06 -8.27
CA ALA A 164 11.15 -9.41 -9.28
C ALA A 164 11.69 -9.42 -10.74
N ASN A 165 12.96 -9.06 -10.99
CA ASN A 165 13.63 -9.03 -12.30
C ASN A 165 14.85 -9.94 -12.33
#